data_AF-A0A973RTF8-F1
#
_entry.id   AF-A0A973RTF8-F1
#
_cell.length_a   1.000
_cell.length_b   1.000
_cell.length_c   1.000
_cell.angle_alpha   90.00
_cell.angle_beta   90.00
_cell.angle_gamma   90.00
#
_symmetry.space_group_name_H-M   'P 1'
#
loop_
_entity.id
_entity.type
_entity.pdbx_description
1 polymer ?
#
loop_
_entity_poly.entity_id
_entity_poly.type
_entity_poly.pdbx_seq_one_letter_code
_entity_poly.pdbx_strand_id
1 'polypeptide(L)' 'MLRTPRRRLGALTATVAVAAATALAVLSATPAQAASPLRSLAEGKGKYFGTALTDGDLNVSGEMAIANTQFDMVTP' A
#
# COMPACT_ATOMS: atom_id res chain seq x y z
N MET A 1 37.68 -41.61 -11.48
CA MET A 1 36.41 -40.85 -11.37
C MET A 1 36.57 -39.72 -10.35
N LEU A 2 36.97 -38.52 -10.76
CA LEU A 2 37.11 -37.37 -9.86
C LEU A 2 35.89 -36.45 -10.04
N ARG A 3 34.81 -36.68 -9.28
CA ARG A 3 33.62 -35.81 -9.30
C ARG A 3 33.60 -34.88 -8.09
N THR A 4 34.07 -33.64 -8.32
CA THR A 4 33.48 -32.37 -7.84
C THR A 4 33.24 -32.14 -6.34
N PRO A 5 34.29 -31.84 -5.54
CA PRO A 5 34.11 -31.15 -4.25
C PRO A 5 33.75 -29.66 -4.43
N ARG A 6 34.24 -29.02 -5.51
CA ARG A 6 34.04 -27.58 -5.82
C ARG A 6 32.59 -27.20 -6.09
N ARG A 7 31.78 -28.15 -6.57
CA ARG A 7 30.37 -27.92 -6.92
C ARG A 7 29.47 -27.84 -5.67
N ARG A 8 29.89 -28.46 -4.56
CA ARG A 8 29.16 -28.42 -3.28
C ARG A 8 29.37 -27.10 -2.53
N LEU A 9 30.59 -26.57 -2.55
CA LEU A 9 30.87 -25.24 -1.97
C LEU A 9 30.11 -24.12 -2.71
N GLY A 10 30.09 -24.15 -4.05
CA GLY A 10 29.35 -23.16 -4.83
C GLY A 10 27.83 -23.19 -4.60
N ALA A 11 27.27 -24.36 -4.32
CA ALA A 11 25.86 -24.51 -3.98
C ALA A 11 25.52 -23.93 -2.59
N LEU A 12 26.37 -24.18 -1.59
CA LEU A 12 26.21 -23.63 -0.24
C LEU A 12 26.31 -22.10 -0.22
N THR A 13 27.30 -21.52 -0.91
CA THR A 13 27.43 -20.06 -1.02
C THR A 13 26.26 -19.43 -1.74
N ALA A 14 25.71 -20.07 -2.76
CA ALA A 14 24.51 -19.59 -3.45
C ALA A 14 23.28 -19.62 -2.54
N THR A 15 23.09 -20.68 -1.75
CA THR A 15 21.96 -20.76 -0.80
C THR A 15 22.04 -19.69 0.29
N VAL A 16 23.24 -19.40 0.81
CA VAL A 16 23.45 -18.35 1.81
C VAL A 16 23.22 -16.95 1.21
N ALA A 17 23.69 -16.71 -0.01
CA ALA A 17 23.46 -15.45 -0.71
C ALA A 17 21.97 -15.20 -0.98
N VAL A 18 21.24 -16.23 -1.40
CA VAL A 18 19.78 -16.14 -1.60
C VAL A 18 19.07 -15.90 -0.28
N ALA A 19 19.42 -16.60 0.80
CA ALA A 19 18.83 -16.41 2.12
C ALA A 19 19.10 -15.01 2.69
N ALA A 20 20.30 -14.47 2.48
CA ALA A 20 20.63 -13.10 2.88
C ALA A 20 19.85 -12.07 2.06
N ALA A 21 19.72 -12.28 0.75
CA ALA A 21 18.94 -11.39 -0.13
C ALA A 21 17.45 -11.40 0.22
N THR A 22 16.86 -12.56 0.53
CA THR A 22 15.46 -12.64 0.98
C THR A 22 15.26 -12.02 2.36
N ALA A 23 16.19 -12.22 3.30
CA ALA A 23 16.13 -11.56 4.60
C ALA A 23 16.21 -10.03 4.47
N LEU A 24 17.11 -9.50 3.63
CA LEU A 24 17.20 -8.07 3.34
C LEU A 24 15.94 -7.54 2.65
N ALA A 25 15.35 -8.31 1.72
CA ALA A 25 14.09 -7.94 1.06
C ALA A 25 12.92 -7.87 2.06
N VAL A 26 12.85 -8.80 3.01
CA VAL A 26 11.82 -8.78 4.06
C VAL A 26 12.03 -7.61 5.01
N LEU A 27 13.27 -7.31 5.41
CA LEU A 27 13.58 -6.18 6.30
C LEU A 27 13.35 -4.81 5.65
N SER A 28 13.49 -4.72 4.32
CA SER A 28 13.26 -3.48 3.56
C SER A 28 11.81 -3.34 3.07
N ALA A 29 10.95 -4.31 3.34
CA ALA A 29 9.55 -4.22 2.98
C ALA A 29 8.86 -3.13 3.80
N THR A 30 8.44 -2.04 3.13
CA THR A 30 7.52 -1.07 3.73
C THR A 30 6.13 -1.70 3.82
N PRO A 31 5.49 -1.71 5.01
CA PRO A 31 4.14 -2.23 5.14
C PRO A 31 3.19 -1.44 4.25
N ALA A 32 2.29 -2.14 3.55
CA ALA A 32 1.24 -1.49 2.79
C ALA A 32 0.34 -0.70 3.75
N GLN A 33 0.35 0.62 3.62
CA GLN A 33 -0.50 1.51 4.39
C GLN A 33 -1.67 1.94 3.53
N ALA A 34 -2.87 1.96 4.11
CA ALA A 34 -4.02 2.55 3.45
C ALA A 34 -3.76 4.05 3.20
N ALA A 35 -4.12 4.52 2.01
CA ALA A 35 -4.03 5.95 1.72
C ALA A 35 -4.97 6.73 2.66
N SER A 36 -4.51 7.89 3.13
CA SER A 36 -5.34 8.78 3.95
C SER A 36 -6.51 9.34 3.13
N PRO A 37 -7.69 9.54 3.74
CA PRO A 37 -8.80 10.22 3.09
C PRO A 37 -8.44 11.62 2.60
N LEU A 38 -9.10 12.09 1.54
CA LEU A 38 -8.85 13.42 0.96
C LEU A 38 -9.11 14.55 1.98
N ARG A 39 -10.18 14.43 2.78
CA ARG A 39 -10.46 15.31 3.92
C ARG A 39 -9.25 15.45 4.85
N SER A 40 -8.62 14.34 5.23
CA SER A 40 -7.55 14.33 6.23
C SER A 40 -6.28 15.00 5.70
N LEU A 41 -6.00 14.83 4.40
CA LEU A 41 -4.90 15.50 3.73
C LEU A 41 -5.13 17.02 3.58
N ALA A 42 -6.37 17.43 3.38
CA ALA A 42 -6.75 18.84 3.29
C ALA A 42 -6.73 19.51 4.67
N GLU A 43 -7.29 18.86 5.68
CA GLU A 43 -7.32 19.30 7.09
C GLU A 43 -5.91 19.54 7.62
N GLY A 44 -4.96 18.64 7.31
CA GLY A 44 -3.54 18.81 7.66
C GLY A 44 -2.88 20.06 7.05
N LYS A 45 -3.54 20.71 6.09
CA LYS A 45 -3.13 21.97 5.46
C LYS A 45 -4.05 23.14 5.81
N GLY A 46 -4.97 22.96 6.77
CA GLY A 46 -5.98 23.96 7.15
C GLY A 46 -7.01 24.23 6.05
N LYS A 47 -7.30 23.24 5.19
CA LYS A 47 -8.26 23.31 4.09
C LYS A 47 -9.31 22.20 4.22
N TYR A 48 -10.38 22.28 3.43
CA TYR A 48 -11.38 21.22 3.27
C TYR A 48 -11.30 20.61 1.87
N PHE A 49 -11.93 19.44 1.68
CA PHE A 49 -12.08 18.79 0.37
C PHE A 49 -13.52 18.31 0.20
N GLY A 50 -14.29 19.05 -0.59
CA GLY A 50 -15.70 18.76 -0.81
C GLY A 50 -16.01 17.95 -2.05
N THR A 51 -17.26 17.50 -2.14
CA THR A 51 -17.87 16.91 -3.34
C THR A 51 -19.23 17.54 -3.62
N ALA A 52 -19.70 17.44 -4.86
CA ALA A 52 -21.10 17.66 -5.18
C ALA A 52 -21.89 16.36 -4.92
N LEU A 53 -23.09 16.48 -4.35
CA LEU A 53 -24.05 15.38 -4.25
C LEU A 53 -25.43 15.92 -4.59
N THR A 54 -26.15 15.20 -5.44
CA THR A 54 -27.55 15.44 -5.73
C THR A 54 -28.43 14.54 -4.86
N ASP A 55 -29.73 14.86 -4.77
CA ASP A 55 -30.70 14.01 -4.06
C ASP A 55 -30.74 12.56 -4.59
N GLY A 56 -30.46 12.36 -5.89
CA GLY A 56 -30.44 11.04 -6.51
C GLY A 56 -29.33 10.15 -5.97
N ASP A 57 -28.20 10.74 -5.60
CA ASP A 57 -26.99 10.04 -5.15
C ASP A 57 -27.14 9.54 -3.70
N LEU A 58 -28.04 10.15 -2.92
CA LEU A 58 -28.25 9.83 -1.50
C LEU A 58 -28.74 8.38 -1.27
N ASN A 59 -29.39 7.78 -2.26
CA ASN A 59 -29.86 6.40 -2.20
C ASN A 59 -28.87 5.40 -2.84
N VAL A 60 -27.73 5.88 -3.33
CA VAL A 60 -26.69 5.04 -3.93
C VAL A 60 -25.62 4.72 -2.88
N SER A 61 -25.77 3.58 -2.21
CA SER A 61 -24.92 3.19 -1.08
C SER A 61 -23.41 3.22 -1.39
N GLY A 62 -23.01 2.91 -2.63
CA GLY A 62 -21.61 2.96 -3.04
C GLY A 62 -21.06 4.39 -3.10
N GLU A 63 -21.83 5.32 -3.64
CA GLU A 63 -21.46 6.74 -3.73
C GLU A 63 -21.40 7.36 -2.33
N MET A 64 -22.41 7.10 -1.50
CA MET A 64 -22.45 7.56 -0.12
C MET A 64 -21.29 6.96 0.72
N ALA A 65 -20.90 5.71 0.50
CA ALA A 65 -19.76 5.11 1.19
C ALA A 65 -18.45 5.84 0.85
N ILE A 66 -18.23 6.17 -0.42
CA ILE A 66 -17.08 6.94 -0.86
C ILE A 66 -17.15 8.35 -0.30
N ALA A 67 -18.30 9.02 -0.41
CA ALA A 67 -18.46 10.40 0.03
C ALA A 67 -18.22 10.57 1.53
N ASN A 68 -18.81 9.67 2.33
CA ASN A 68 -18.63 9.63 3.79
C ASN A 68 -17.19 9.28 4.18
N THR A 69 -16.45 8.56 3.36
CA THR A 69 -15.03 8.29 3.65
C THR A 69 -14.15 9.49 3.28
N GLN A 70 -14.39 10.09 2.11
CA GLN A 70 -13.41 10.97 1.47
C GLN A 70 -13.60 12.48 1.73
N PHE A 71 -14.83 12.96 1.93
CA PHE A 71 -15.17 14.39 1.81
C PHE A 71 -15.84 15.00 3.04
N ASP A 72 -15.38 16.16 3.49
CA ASP A 72 -15.89 16.89 4.66
C ASP A 72 -16.91 17.99 4.34
N MET A 73 -17.06 18.34 3.05
CA MET A 73 -18.01 19.34 2.57
C MET A 73 -18.86 18.79 1.42
N VAL A 74 -20.13 19.14 1.39
CA VAL A 74 -21.06 18.78 0.32
C VAL A 74 -21.68 20.04 -0.27
N THR A 75 -21.72 20.11 -1.60
CA THR A 75 -22.48 21.12 -2.34
C THR A 75 -23.66 20.43 -3.04
N PRO A 76 -24.90 20.87 -2.79
CA PRO A 76 -26.08 20.36 -3.50
C PRO A 76 -26.05 20.63 -5.01
#